data_AF-D6Z493-F1
#
_entry.id   AF-D6Z493-F1
#
_cell.length_a   1.000
_cell.length_b   1.000
_cell.length_c   1.000
_cell.angle_alpha   90.00
_cell.angle_beta   90.00
_cell.angle_gamma   90.00
#
_symmetry.space_group_name_H-M   'P 1'
#
loop_
_entity.id
_entity.type
_entity.pdbx_description
1 polymer ?
#
loop_
_entity_poly.entity_id
_entity_poly.type
_entity_poly.pdbx_seq_one_letter_code
_entity_poly.pdbx_strand_id
1 'polypeptide(L)'
;MHDELLQNAGFQAGRQLLQRPLLPLVRLVHLLYLTGPFGSLEELLAELNEPLTTAGISYEHPAELLAPFLAVLKPLEGIKKPAPATPSITVLDDQDQPLPTMEALAMLVSQQVMEQELETINSLLCGPCRCSLCCTGPGGEMQQLFFEIPLRAEEVAAMALPRIDTPASRSSDSSSDPPLTIENRPFYQHPPAVYHWRAGWSMILPRGSRCPQLDDQGGCRIYPQRPQVCRRPQIFAYVVEAVDRRQTPEDTEVYRAQDKLLAVWDCPYVKLLQDEIATFAQAAGLEPVFRSNKN
;
A
#
# COMPACT_ATOMS: atom_id res chain seq x y z
N MET A 1 -19.14 -5.43 -21.18
CA MET A 1 -18.44 -5.01 -19.95
C MET A 1 -17.00 -5.54 -19.89
N HIS A 2 -16.75 -6.87 -19.88
CA HIS A 2 -15.36 -7.38 -19.87
C HIS A 2 -14.56 -6.97 -21.12
N ASP A 3 -15.15 -7.07 -22.32
CA ASP A 3 -14.45 -6.70 -23.56
C ASP A 3 -14.10 -5.21 -23.64
N GLU A 4 -14.98 -4.33 -23.16
CA GLU A 4 -14.73 -2.88 -23.11
C GLU A 4 -13.65 -2.53 -22.08
N LEU A 5 -13.62 -3.24 -20.94
CA LEU A 5 -12.58 -3.08 -19.92
C LEU A 5 -11.21 -3.50 -20.47
N LEU A 6 -11.16 -4.63 -21.18
CA LEU A 6 -9.95 -5.11 -21.85
C LEU A 6 -9.50 -4.19 -22.99
N GLN A 7 -10.36 -3.34 -23.55
CA GLN A 7 -9.93 -2.36 -24.55
C GLN A 7 -9.50 -1.02 -23.95
N ASN A 8 -9.71 -0.82 -22.63
CA ASN A 8 -9.34 0.43 -21.98
C ASN A 8 -7.81 0.59 -21.89
N ALA A 9 -7.28 1.71 -22.37
CA ALA A 9 -5.84 1.98 -22.41
C ALA A 9 -5.18 1.96 -21.02
N GLY A 10 -5.83 2.51 -20.00
CA GLY A 10 -5.33 2.47 -18.62
C GLY A 10 -5.31 1.05 -18.07
N PHE A 11 -6.36 0.28 -18.35
CA PHE A 11 -6.41 -1.13 -17.95
C PHE A 11 -5.29 -1.96 -18.61
N GLN A 12 -5.05 -1.76 -19.91
CA GLN A 12 -3.96 -2.44 -20.62
C GLN A 12 -2.58 -2.02 -20.10
N ALA A 13 -2.37 -0.73 -19.80
CA ALA A 13 -1.13 -0.27 -19.17
C ALA A 13 -0.92 -0.94 -17.80
N GLY A 14 -1.96 -1.06 -16.97
CA GLY A 14 -1.89 -1.79 -15.70
C GLY A 14 -1.53 -3.27 -15.87
N ARG A 15 -2.11 -3.94 -16.88
CA ARG A 15 -1.77 -5.34 -17.21
C ARG A 15 -0.33 -5.50 -17.68
N GLN A 16 0.19 -4.56 -18.46
CA GLN A 16 1.58 -4.58 -18.90
C GLN A 16 2.55 -4.45 -17.71
N LEU A 17 2.20 -3.64 -16.71
CA LEU A 17 3.00 -3.55 -15.48
C LEU A 17 2.96 -4.85 -14.66
N LEU A 18 1.82 -5.55 -14.59
CA LEU A 18 1.75 -6.88 -13.95
C LEU A 18 2.67 -7.93 -14.60
N GLN A 19 3.10 -7.73 -15.85
CA GLN A 19 4.02 -8.65 -16.51
C GLN A 19 5.50 -8.37 -16.18
N ARG A 20 5.79 -7.26 -15.48
CA ARG A 20 7.15 -6.76 -15.26
C ARG A 20 7.37 -6.29 -13.82
N PRO A 21 7.16 -7.15 -12.80
CA PRO A 21 7.38 -6.79 -11.40
C PRO A 21 8.78 -6.21 -11.18
N LEU A 22 8.93 -5.24 -10.28
CA LEU A 22 10.22 -4.59 -10.04
C LEU A 22 11.15 -5.38 -9.09
N LEU A 23 10.62 -6.25 -8.22
CA LEU A 23 11.46 -6.95 -7.23
C LEU A 23 12.63 -7.76 -7.81
N PRO A 24 12.51 -8.49 -8.93
CA PRO A 24 13.65 -9.16 -9.55
C PRO A 24 14.80 -8.20 -9.90
N LEU A 25 14.46 -7.02 -10.42
CA LEU A 25 15.41 -5.97 -10.73
C LEU A 25 16.02 -5.37 -9.45
N VAL A 26 15.21 -5.12 -8.41
CA VAL A 26 15.70 -4.63 -7.11
C VAL A 26 16.68 -5.62 -6.46
N ARG A 27 16.37 -6.92 -6.49
CA ARG A 27 17.25 -7.97 -5.96
C ARG A 27 18.59 -8.02 -6.73
N LEU A 28 18.54 -7.90 -8.05
CA LEU A 28 19.75 -7.84 -8.87
C LEU A 28 20.60 -6.60 -8.52
N VAL A 29 19.98 -5.43 -8.43
CA VAL A 29 20.67 -4.18 -8.06
C VAL A 29 21.28 -4.28 -6.68
N HIS A 30 20.58 -4.88 -5.71
CA HIS A 30 21.12 -5.12 -4.39
C HIS A 30 22.37 -6.02 -4.45
N LEU A 31 22.33 -7.12 -5.21
CA LEU A 31 23.48 -8.00 -5.41
C LEU A 31 24.66 -7.26 -6.05
N LEU A 32 24.42 -6.54 -7.15
CA LEU A 32 25.43 -5.75 -7.86
C LEU A 32 26.05 -4.68 -6.97
N TYR A 33 25.23 -4.02 -6.14
CA TYR A 33 25.71 -3.05 -5.16
C TYR A 33 26.65 -3.72 -4.17
N LEU A 34 26.26 -4.86 -3.58
CA LEU A 34 27.07 -5.53 -2.56
C LEU A 34 28.39 -6.08 -3.12
N THR A 35 28.36 -6.69 -4.30
CA THR A 35 29.54 -7.35 -4.87
C THR A 35 30.41 -6.42 -5.72
N GLY A 36 29.84 -5.32 -6.21
CA GLY A 36 30.52 -4.37 -7.10
C GLY A 36 31.33 -3.30 -6.37
N PRO A 37 32.15 -2.54 -7.12
CA PRO A 37 33.01 -1.48 -6.60
C PRO A 37 32.27 -0.17 -6.29
N PHE A 38 30.92 -0.19 -6.23
CA PHE A 38 30.10 1.00 -6.06
C PHE A 38 30.12 1.51 -4.62
N GLY A 39 30.27 2.82 -4.47
CA GLY A 39 30.21 3.55 -3.21
C GLY A 39 28.77 3.89 -2.79
N SER A 40 27.83 4.06 -3.72
CA SER A 40 26.40 4.28 -3.43
C SER A 40 25.50 3.62 -4.48
N LEU A 41 24.20 3.55 -4.19
CA LEU A 41 23.21 3.08 -5.14
C LEU A 41 23.02 4.06 -6.30
N GLU A 42 23.18 5.37 -6.08
CA GLU A 42 23.17 6.34 -7.18
C GLU A 42 24.29 6.08 -8.19
N GLU A 43 25.50 5.79 -7.69
CA GLU A 43 26.64 5.44 -8.56
C GLU A 43 26.35 4.18 -9.37
N LEU A 44 25.81 3.13 -8.74
CA LEU A 44 25.40 1.93 -9.44
C LEU A 44 24.32 2.20 -10.50
N LEU A 45 23.27 2.96 -10.16
CA LEU A 45 22.21 3.27 -11.11
C LEU A 45 22.71 4.12 -12.28
N ALA A 46 23.69 5.00 -12.05
CA ALA A 46 24.31 5.80 -13.11
C ALA A 46 25.09 4.95 -14.12
N GLU A 47 25.55 3.76 -13.74
CA GLU A 47 26.21 2.80 -14.63
C GLU A 47 25.23 1.79 -15.26
N LEU A 48 23.99 1.71 -14.77
CA LEU A 48 22.98 0.75 -15.22
C LEU A 48 22.19 1.24 -16.46
N ASN A 49 22.93 1.58 -17.53
CA ASN A 49 22.40 2.23 -18.73
C ASN A 49 22.01 1.26 -19.86
N GLU A 50 22.34 -0.02 -19.73
CA GLU A 50 22.03 -1.04 -20.73
C GLU A 50 20.78 -1.84 -20.35
N PRO A 51 20.01 -2.32 -21.34
CA PRO A 51 18.93 -3.28 -21.09
C PRO A 51 19.45 -4.50 -20.34
N LEU A 52 18.68 -4.98 -19.36
CA LEU A 52 19.05 -6.17 -18.59
C LEU A 52 17.90 -7.16 -18.50
N THR A 53 18.24 -8.44 -18.35
CA THR A 53 17.27 -9.51 -18.12
C THR A 53 17.54 -10.19 -16.78
N THR A 54 16.52 -10.29 -15.94
CA THR A 54 16.57 -11.04 -14.68
C THR A 54 15.24 -11.74 -14.43
N ALA A 55 15.29 -12.96 -13.87
CA ALA A 55 14.12 -13.82 -13.68
C ALA A 55 13.24 -14.00 -14.95
N GLY A 56 13.85 -13.96 -16.15
CA GLY A 56 13.13 -14.06 -17.43
C GLY A 56 12.42 -12.79 -17.88
N ILE A 57 12.59 -11.66 -17.19
CA ILE A 57 11.97 -10.36 -17.51
C ILE A 57 13.03 -9.41 -18.07
N SER A 58 12.74 -8.77 -19.21
CA SER A 58 13.57 -7.71 -19.79
C SER A 58 13.20 -6.32 -19.24
N TYR A 59 14.20 -5.55 -18.87
CA TYR A 59 14.10 -4.17 -18.45
C TYR A 59 14.96 -3.32 -19.38
N GLU A 60 14.31 -2.61 -20.30
CA GLU A 60 14.99 -1.77 -21.31
C GLU A 60 15.74 -0.58 -20.71
N HIS A 61 15.15 0.06 -19.69
CA HIS A 61 15.71 1.25 -19.03
C HIS A 61 15.71 1.06 -17.50
N PRO A 62 16.55 0.16 -16.97
CA PRO A 62 16.47 -0.25 -15.56
C PRO A 62 16.78 0.88 -14.57
N ALA A 63 17.72 1.77 -14.90
CA ALA A 63 18.00 2.95 -14.08
C ALA A 63 16.79 3.89 -13.96
N GLU A 64 16.12 4.17 -15.08
CA GLU A 64 14.92 5.03 -15.10
C GLU A 64 13.77 4.41 -14.33
N LEU A 65 13.59 3.08 -14.41
CA LEU A 65 12.56 2.36 -13.67
C LEU A 65 12.78 2.41 -12.15
N LEU A 66 14.03 2.37 -11.70
CA LEU A 66 14.38 2.38 -10.27
C LEU A 66 14.57 3.78 -9.69
N ALA A 67 14.78 4.81 -10.52
CA ALA A 67 15.00 6.17 -10.05
C ALA A 67 13.93 6.69 -9.06
N PRO A 68 12.61 6.44 -9.27
CA PRO A 68 11.58 6.82 -8.31
C PRO A 68 11.71 6.12 -6.93
N PHE A 69 12.35 4.96 -6.90
CA PHE A 69 12.49 4.11 -5.72
C PHE A 69 13.82 4.31 -4.99
N LEU A 70 14.71 5.17 -5.48
CA LEU A 70 16.04 5.37 -4.91
C LEU A 70 15.99 5.69 -3.40
N ALA A 71 15.06 6.53 -2.96
CA ALA A 71 14.88 6.86 -1.53
C ALA A 71 14.53 5.62 -0.68
N VAL A 72 13.76 4.70 -1.25
CA VAL A 72 13.37 3.43 -0.61
C VAL A 72 14.53 2.42 -0.62
N LEU A 73 15.39 2.46 -1.65
CA LEU A 73 16.53 1.54 -1.78
C LEU A 73 17.71 1.95 -0.89
N LYS A 74 17.88 3.24 -0.59
CA LYS A 74 18.98 3.80 0.23
C LYS A 74 19.32 3.06 1.52
N PRO A 75 18.36 2.55 2.31
CA PRO A 75 18.67 1.78 3.51
C PRO A 75 19.62 0.58 3.27
N LEU A 76 19.64 0.00 2.06
CA LEU A 76 20.56 -1.08 1.70
C LEU A 76 22.05 -0.65 1.74
N GLU A 77 22.35 0.64 1.58
CA GLU A 77 23.73 1.13 1.69
C GLU A 77 24.31 0.97 3.10
N GLY A 78 23.44 0.91 4.12
CA GLY A 78 23.82 0.69 5.51
C GLY A 78 24.59 -0.61 5.74
N ILE A 79 24.48 -1.58 4.81
CA ILE A 79 25.21 -2.85 4.86
C ILE A 79 26.72 -2.63 4.61
N LYS A 80 27.07 -1.79 3.62
CA LYS A 80 28.47 -1.44 3.33
C LYS A 80 28.99 -0.32 4.24
N LYS A 81 28.11 0.57 4.69
CA LYS A 81 28.43 1.76 5.50
C LYS A 81 27.53 1.81 6.74
N PRO A 82 27.84 1.06 7.81
CA PRO A 82 27.04 1.07 9.02
C PRO A 82 27.00 2.50 9.61
N ALA A 83 25.80 3.10 9.70
CA ALA A 83 25.62 4.38 10.36
C ALA A 83 25.56 4.21 11.89
N PRO A 84 26.02 5.18 12.69
CA PRO A 84 25.82 5.15 14.13
C PRO A 84 24.34 5.39 14.48
N ALA A 85 23.81 4.62 15.43
CA ALA A 85 22.54 4.86 16.13
C ALA A 85 21.27 4.97 15.25
N THR A 86 21.05 4.02 14.34
CA THR A 86 19.73 3.79 13.75
C THR A 86 18.87 2.98 14.73
N PRO A 87 17.57 3.27 14.91
CA PRO A 87 16.69 2.42 15.72
C PRO A 87 16.78 0.97 15.23
N SER A 88 16.85 0.04 16.18
CA SER A 88 16.95 -1.38 15.86
C SER A 88 15.63 -1.85 15.27
N ILE A 89 15.62 -2.11 13.97
CA ILE A 89 14.52 -2.81 13.31
C ILE A 89 14.84 -4.30 13.34
N THR A 90 13.94 -5.10 13.88
CA THR A 90 14.04 -6.56 13.91
C THR A 90 12.96 -7.14 13.01
N VAL A 91 13.34 -8.05 12.12
CA VAL A 91 12.38 -8.86 11.35
C VAL A 91 12.50 -10.30 11.83
N LEU A 92 11.40 -10.90 12.24
CA LEU A 92 11.30 -12.27 12.71
C LEU A 92 10.87 -13.19 11.57
N ASP A 93 11.35 -14.43 11.56
CA ASP A 93 10.87 -15.48 10.67
C ASP A 93 9.55 -16.14 11.17
N ASP A 94 9.19 -17.27 10.57
CA ASP A 94 8.01 -18.06 10.93
C ASP A 94 8.17 -18.81 12.27
N GLN A 95 9.38 -18.88 12.82
CA GLN A 95 9.74 -19.51 14.10
C GLN A 95 10.08 -18.48 15.19
N ASP A 96 9.68 -17.22 15.00
CA ASP A 96 9.98 -16.11 15.92
C ASP A 96 11.48 -15.83 16.11
N GLN A 97 12.33 -16.27 15.18
CA GLN A 97 13.77 -15.99 15.23
C GLN A 97 14.12 -14.74 14.42
N PRO A 98 15.02 -13.87 14.92
CA PRO A 98 15.50 -12.73 14.15
C PRO A 98 16.21 -13.15 12.86
N LEU A 99 15.79 -12.58 11.74
CA LEU A 99 16.48 -12.73 10.46
C LEU A 99 17.83 -12.01 10.47
N PRO A 100 18.80 -12.48 9.66
CA PRO A 100 20.03 -11.74 9.40
C PRO A 100 19.74 -10.32 8.89
N THR A 101 20.53 -9.34 9.29
CA THR A 101 20.33 -7.91 8.96
C THR A 101 20.13 -7.66 7.47
N MET A 102 20.89 -8.34 6.61
CA MET A 102 20.77 -8.21 5.16
C MET A 102 19.40 -8.66 4.65
N GLU A 103 18.89 -9.79 5.15
CA GLU A 103 17.58 -10.33 4.77
C GLU A 103 16.46 -9.43 5.30
N ALA A 104 16.54 -9.03 6.57
CA ALA A 104 15.60 -8.10 7.18
C ALA A 104 15.48 -6.79 6.40
N LEU A 105 16.61 -6.17 6.03
CA LEU A 105 16.61 -4.96 5.21
C LEU A 105 16.04 -5.20 3.81
N ALA A 106 16.39 -6.31 3.16
CA ALA A 106 15.86 -6.65 1.85
C ALA A 106 14.32 -6.81 1.87
N MET A 107 13.76 -7.39 2.94
CA MET A 107 12.31 -7.54 3.11
C MET A 107 11.61 -6.19 3.31
N LEU A 108 12.16 -5.31 4.15
CA LEU A 108 11.61 -3.97 4.40
C LEU A 108 11.61 -3.10 3.12
N VAL A 109 12.70 -3.18 2.35
CA VAL A 109 12.80 -2.50 1.05
C VAL A 109 11.83 -3.11 0.05
N SER A 110 11.70 -4.44 0.02
CA SER A 110 10.75 -5.13 -0.86
C SER A 110 9.31 -4.73 -0.56
N GLN A 111 8.93 -4.64 0.72
CA GLN A 111 7.62 -4.12 1.15
C GLN A 111 7.35 -2.74 0.54
N GLN A 112 8.27 -1.79 0.73
CA GLN A 112 8.06 -0.41 0.29
C GLN A 112 8.07 -0.25 -1.24
N VAL A 113 8.95 -0.96 -1.95
CA VAL A 113 8.96 -0.97 -3.43
C VAL A 113 7.63 -1.50 -3.94
N MET A 114 7.19 -2.65 -3.42
CA MET A 114 5.94 -3.26 -3.84
C MET A 114 4.72 -2.40 -3.50
N GLU A 115 4.70 -1.72 -2.37
CA GLU A 115 3.63 -0.77 -2.04
C GLU A 115 3.49 0.32 -3.12
N GLN A 116 4.60 0.94 -3.51
CA GLN A 116 4.60 2.01 -4.52
C GLN A 116 4.29 1.50 -5.93
N GLU A 117 4.84 0.35 -6.32
CA GLU A 117 4.54 -0.29 -7.61
C GLU A 117 3.05 -0.65 -7.70
N LEU A 118 2.52 -1.31 -6.68
CA LEU A 118 1.13 -1.75 -6.61
C LEU A 118 0.16 -0.56 -6.53
N GLU A 119 0.51 0.56 -5.89
CA GLU A 119 -0.32 1.78 -5.94
C GLU A 119 -0.53 2.26 -7.39
N THR A 120 0.50 2.17 -8.23
CA THR A 120 0.42 2.54 -9.65
C THR A 120 -0.43 1.55 -10.43
N ILE A 121 -0.20 0.25 -10.24
CA ILE A 121 -0.96 -0.82 -10.90
C ILE A 121 -2.44 -0.77 -10.50
N ASN A 122 -2.73 -0.68 -9.19
CA ASN A 122 -4.08 -0.52 -8.65
C ASN A 122 -4.80 0.67 -9.29
N SER A 123 -4.10 1.80 -9.46
CA SER A 123 -4.65 3.00 -10.09
C SER A 123 -5.05 2.77 -11.53
N LEU A 124 -4.21 2.08 -12.31
CA LEU A 124 -4.47 1.82 -13.72
C LEU A 124 -5.61 0.81 -13.93
N LEU A 125 -5.69 -0.20 -13.05
CA LEU A 125 -6.67 -1.29 -13.16
C LEU A 125 -8.04 -0.94 -12.55
N CYS A 126 -8.07 -0.25 -11.41
CA CYS A 126 -9.32 -0.01 -10.69
C CYS A 126 -10.17 1.11 -11.30
N GLY A 127 -9.56 2.17 -11.85
CA GLY A 127 -10.29 3.33 -12.39
C GLY A 127 -11.32 2.94 -13.47
N PRO A 128 -10.93 2.13 -14.47
CA PRO A 128 -11.82 1.64 -15.51
C PRO A 128 -12.97 0.74 -15.01
N CYS A 129 -12.83 0.12 -13.84
CA CYS A 129 -13.83 -0.83 -13.31
C CYS A 129 -15.10 -0.16 -12.77
N ARG A 130 -15.05 1.14 -12.43
CA ARG A 130 -16.17 1.89 -11.81
C ARG A 130 -16.81 1.18 -10.59
N CYS A 131 -15.99 0.46 -9.83
CA CYS A 131 -16.42 -0.26 -8.64
C CYS A 131 -16.50 0.67 -7.43
N SER A 132 -17.57 0.57 -6.64
CA SER A 132 -17.76 1.38 -5.43
C SER A 132 -17.39 0.66 -4.12
N LEU A 133 -16.84 -0.57 -4.18
CA LEU A 133 -16.67 -1.44 -3.01
C LEU A 133 -15.87 -0.80 -1.86
N CYS A 134 -14.79 -0.07 -2.19
CA CYS A 134 -13.95 0.65 -1.23
C CYS A 134 -14.44 2.08 -0.93
N CYS A 135 -15.49 2.55 -1.61
CA CYS A 135 -15.98 3.93 -1.54
C CYS A 135 -17.32 4.07 -0.83
N THR A 136 -17.84 3.01 -0.20
CA THR A 136 -19.07 3.03 0.59
C THR A 136 -18.79 2.58 2.00
N GLY A 137 -19.52 3.15 2.96
CA GLY A 137 -19.51 2.69 4.35
C GLY A 137 -20.03 1.26 4.50
N PRO A 138 -20.03 0.70 5.73
CA PRO A 138 -20.47 -0.67 5.95
C PRO A 138 -21.93 -0.87 5.55
N GLY A 139 -22.26 -2.08 5.05
CA GLY A 139 -23.62 -2.49 4.77
C GLY A 139 -24.44 -2.75 6.04
N GLY A 140 -25.75 -2.97 5.90
CA GLY A 140 -26.64 -3.20 7.04
C GLY A 140 -26.28 -4.44 7.87
N GLU A 141 -25.82 -5.50 7.20
CA GLU A 141 -25.45 -6.79 7.81
C GLU A 141 -24.02 -6.81 8.40
N MET A 142 -23.21 -5.78 8.14
CA MET A 142 -21.82 -5.75 8.63
C MET A 142 -21.77 -5.39 10.12
N GLN A 143 -20.87 -6.01 10.89
CA GLN A 143 -20.68 -5.66 12.30
C GLN A 143 -20.10 -4.26 12.48
N GLN A 144 -19.25 -3.81 11.57
CA GLN A 144 -18.62 -2.49 11.60
C GLN A 144 -19.65 -1.37 11.56
N LEU A 145 -19.48 -0.34 12.39
CA LEU A 145 -20.39 0.81 12.46
C LEU A 145 -20.02 1.93 11.47
N PHE A 146 -18.74 1.98 11.11
CA PHE A 146 -18.18 2.91 10.14
C PHE A 146 -16.93 2.31 9.49
N PHE A 147 -16.50 2.90 8.39
CA PHE A 147 -15.14 2.77 7.89
C PHE A 147 -14.38 4.08 8.07
N GLU A 148 -13.12 3.96 8.45
CA GLU A 148 -12.20 5.07 8.57
C GLU A 148 -11.24 5.08 7.38
N ILE A 149 -11.12 6.25 6.75
CA ILE A 149 -10.19 6.50 5.66
C ILE A 149 -9.21 7.57 6.16
N PRO A 150 -8.00 7.20 6.60
CA PRO A 150 -6.97 8.16 6.99
C PRO A 150 -6.66 9.12 5.85
N LEU A 151 -6.48 10.40 6.20
CA LEU A 151 -6.18 11.49 5.27
C LEU A 151 -4.93 12.22 5.73
N ARG A 152 -4.10 12.62 4.77
CA ARG A 152 -3.08 13.65 5.01
C ARG A 152 -3.74 15.03 5.10
N ALA A 153 -3.06 15.97 5.75
CA ALA A 153 -3.59 17.33 5.94
C ALA A 153 -3.98 18.00 4.61
N GLU A 154 -3.17 17.79 3.57
CA GLU A 154 -3.42 18.29 2.21
C GLU A 154 -4.60 17.59 1.51
N GLU A 155 -4.94 16.35 1.88
CA GLU A 155 -6.04 15.57 1.29
C GLU A 155 -7.41 15.97 1.86
N VAL A 156 -7.44 16.53 3.08
CA VAL A 156 -8.68 16.98 3.74
C VAL A 156 -9.46 18.00 2.89
N ALA A 157 -8.73 18.87 2.19
CA ALA A 157 -9.35 19.89 1.33
C ALA A 157 -10.17 19.26 0.19
N ALA A 158 -9.78 18.08 -0.29
CA ALA A 158 -10.44 17.41 -1.41
C ALA A 158 -11.76 16.74 -1.01
N MET A 159 -12.08 16.55 0.28
CA MET A 159 -13.22 15.71 0.68
C MET A 159 -14.58 16.43 0.68
N ALA A 160 -14.67 17.76 0.58
CA ALA A 160 -15.95 18.49 0.53
C ALA A 160 -17.00 18.06 1.60
N LEU A 161 -16.55 17.66 2.79
CA LEU A 161 -17.38 17.22 3.91
C LEU A 161 -17.27 18.20 5.09
N PRO A 162 -18.24 18.18 6.03
CA PRO A 162 -18.10 18.85 7.32
C PRO A 162 -16.80 18.44 8.02
N ARG A 163 -16.14 19.41 8.67
CA ARG A 163 -14.90 19.18 9.42
C ARG A 163 -15.19 19.27 10.91
N ILE A 164 -14.91 18.20 11.64
CA ILE A 164 -14.99 18.14 13.08
C ILE A 164 -13.57 18.24 13.63
N ASP A 165 -13.25 19.44 14.08
CA ASP A 165 -11.95 19.77 14.64
C ASP A 165 -12.14 20.50 15.98
N THR A 166 -12.25 19.71 17.05
CA THR A 166 -12.55 20.20 18.39
C THR A 166 -11.51 19.66 19.38
N PRO A 167 -11.35 20.27 20.56
CA PRO A 167 -10.50 19.70 21.60
C PRO A 167 -10.86 18.25 21.94
N ALA A 168 -12.16 17.92 21.97
CA ALA A 168 -12.64 16.57 22.26
C ALA A 168 -12.28 15.56 21.16
N SER A 169 -12.38 15.93 19.88
CA SER A 169 -11.98 15.04 18.79
C SER A 169 -10.46 14.81 18.79
N ARG A 170 -9.68 15.87 19.02
CA ARG A 170 -8.21 15.80 19.08
C ARG A 170 -7.67 14.98 20.25
N SER A 171 -8.45 14.80 21.31
CA SER A 171 -8.09 13.95 22.46
C SER A 171 -8.64 12.52 22.35
N SER A 172 -9.32 12.17 21.27
CA SER A 172 -9.98 10.88 21.06
C SER A 172 -9.45 10.18 19.80
N ASP A 173 -9.72 8.88 19.69
CA ASP A 173 -9.54 8.10 18.46
C ASP A 173 -10.91 7.62 17.95
N SER A 174 -10.96 7.18 16.69
CA SER A 174 -12.18 6.62 16.09
C SER A 174 -12.67 5.35 16.82
N SER A 175 -11.76 4.63 17.49
CA SER A 175 -12.03 3.40 18.23
C SER A 175 -12.16 3.60 19.75
N SER A 176 -12.22 4.85 20.25
CA SER A 176 -12.36 5.10 21.68
C SER A 176 -13.71 4.60 22.25
N ASP A 177 -13.67 4.10 23.48
CA ASP A 177 -14.86 3.74 24.27
C ASP A 177 -14.81 4.51 25.61
N PRO A 178 -15.80 5.39 25.91
CA PRO A 178 -16.96 5.73 25.08
C PRO A 178 -16.58 6.46 23.79
N PRO A 179 -17.40 6.34 22.72
CA PRO A 179 -17.13 7.03 21.46
C PRO A 179 -17.28 8.55 21.61
N LEU A 180 -16.57 9.31 20.77
CA LEU A 180 -16.80 10.76 20.64
C LEU A 180 -18.27 11.02 20.35
N THR A 181 -18.87 11.95 21.11
CA THR A 181 -20.26 12.37 20.91
C THR A 181 -20.32 13.75 20.26
N ILE A 182 -21.22 13.89 19.29
CA ILE A 182 -21.59 15.15 18.64
C ILE A 182 -23.10 15.30 18.84
N GLU A 183 -23.57 16.44 19.35
CA GLU A 183 -25.00 16.68 19.55
C GLU A 183 -25.73 15.52 20.27
N ASN A 184 -25.09 14.98 21.32
CA ASN A 184 -25.57 13.85 22.13
C ASN A 184 -25.71 12.50 21.40
N ARG A 185 -25.07 12.32 20.25
CA ARG A 185 -25.01 11.02 19.55
C ARG A 185 -23.56 10.63 19.23
N PRO A 186 -23.22 9.33 19.18
CA PRO A 186 -21.90 8.89 18.73
C PRO A 186 -21.60 9.40 17.32
N PHE A 187 -20.36 9.79 17.06
CA PHE A 187 -19.91 10.38 15.80
C PHE A 187 -20.30 9.56 14.54
N TYR A 188 -20.28 8.23 14.64
CA TYR A 188 -20.65 7.32 13.55
C TYR A 188 -22.15 7.24 13.27
N GLN A 189 -23.00 7.95 14.02
CA GLN A 189 -24.44 8.11 13.76
C GLN A 189 -24.77 9.41 13.01
N HIS A 190 -23.77 10.23 12.68
CA HIS A 190 -23.91 11.42 11.85
C HIS A 190 -23.63 11.09 10.37
N PRO A 191 -24.01 11.95 9.41
CA PRO A 191 -23.54 11.82 8.02
C PRO A 191 -22.00 11.80 7.91
N PRO A 192 -21.44 11.37 6.76
CA PRO A 192 -20.01 11.43 6.52
C PRO A 192 -19.40 12.77 6.90
N ALA A 193 -18.27 12.73 7.60
CA ALA A 193 -17.52 13.92 7.97
C ALA A 193 -16.02 13.60 8.05
N VAL A 194 -15.20 14.65 8.03
CA VAL A 194 -13.77 14.54 8.31
C VAL A 194 -13.52 14.94 9.75
N TYR A 195 -12.79 14.12 10.48
CA TYR A 195 -12.48 14.32 11.89
C TYR A 195 -10.98 14.50 12.08
N HIS A 196 -10.62 15.41 12.98
CA HIS A 196 -9.26 15.51 13.50
C HIS A 196 -9.18 14.73 14.82
N TRP A 197 -8.69 13.49 14.71
CA TRP A 197 -8.40 12.61 15.84
C TRP A 197 -7.03 12.93 16.43
N ARG A 198 -6.73 12.29 17.56
CA ARG A 198 -5.39 12.30 18.14
C ARG A 198 -4.32 11.78 17.17
N ALA A 199 -4.64 10.75 16.39
CA ALA A 199 -3.73 10.14 15.41
C ALA A 199 -3.63 10.92 14.08
N GLY A 200 -4.43 11.97 13.87
CA GLY A 200 -4.44 12.76 12.64
C GLY A 200 -5.84 12.88 12.02
N TRP A 201 -5.89 13.22 10.74
CA TRP A 201 -7.14 13.41 10.02
C TRP A 201 -7.66 12.10 9.44
N SER A 202 -8.98 11.88 9.50
CA SER A 202 -9.61 10.82 8.71
C SER A 202 -11.03 11.17 8.31
N MET A 203 -11.46 10.62 7.17
CA MET A 203 -12.86 10.61 6.76
C MET A 203 -13.55 9.40 7.37
N ILE A 204 -14.69 9.65 8.03
CA ILE A 204 -15.55 8.59 8.54
C ILE A 204 -16.70 8.38 7.56
N LEU A 205 -16.87 7.12 7.14
CA LEU A 205 -18.00 6.64 6.35
C LEU A 205 -18.89 5.74 7.22
N PRO A 206 -19.95 6.29 7.83
CA PRO A 206 -20.96 5.52 8.57
C PRO A 206 -21.65 4.44 7.74
N ARG A 207 -22.40 3.55 8.40
CA ARG A 207 -23.27 2.57 7.73
C ARG A 207 -24.17 3.20 6.67
N GLY A 208 -24.26 2.56 5.50
CA GLY A 208 -25.09 3.00 4.38
C GLY A 208 -24.63 4.29 3.70
N SER A 209 -23.50 4.88 4.10
CA SER A 209 -22.99 6.11 3.51
C SER A 209 -22.14 5.85 2.25
N ARG A 210 -21.91 6.91 1.47
CA ARG A 210 -21.09 6.90 0.26
C ARG A 210 -20.02 7.98 0.38
N CYS A 211 -18.84 7.71 -0.19
CA CYS A 211 -17.79 8.71 -0.35
C CYS A 211 -18.34 9.90 -1.15
N PRO A 212 -18.09 11.16 -0.72
CA PRO A 212 -18.57 12.38 -1.40
C PRO A 212 -18.02 12.51 -2.83
N GLN A 213 -16.89 11.86 -3.11
CA GLN A 213 -16.24 11.87 -4.41
C GLN A 213 -16.70 10.75 -5.35
N LEU A 214 -17.63 9.90 -4.90
CA LEU A 214 -18.23 8.85 -5.73
C LEU A 214 -19.32 9.44 -6.62
N ASP A 215 -19.21 9.26 -7.94
CA ASP A 215 -20.25 9.63 -8.88
C ASP A 215 -21.40 8.60 -8.92
N ASP A 216 -22.44 8.90 -9.70
CA ASP A 216 -23.63 8.06 -9.80
C ASP A 216 -23.37 6.74 -10.53
N GLN A 217 -22.27 6.65 -11.27
CA GLN A 217 -21.83 5.47 -12.01
C GLN A 217 -20.80 4.63 -11.23
N GLY A 218 -20.46 5.04 -9.99
CA GLY A 218 -19.49 4.34 -9.13
C GLY A 218 -18.03 4.74 -9.36
N GLY A 219 -17.75 5.75 -10.19
CA GLY A 219 -16.41 6.30 -10.39
C GLY A 219 -16.01 7.32 -9.32
N CYS A 220 -14.71 7.40 -8.99
CA CYS A 220 -14.20 8.47 -8.12
C CYS A 220 -13.86 9.71 -8.97
N ARG A 221 -14.45 10.87 -8.64
CA ARG A 221 -14.28 12.14 -9.36
C ARG A 221 -12.87 12.71 -9.25
N ILE A 222 -12.16 12.41 -8.16
CA ILE A 222 -10.79 12.83 -7.92
C ILE A 222 -9.82 11.66 -8.06
N TYR A 223 -10.08 10.70 -8.95
CA TYR A 223 -9.34 9.44 -9.03
C TYR A 223 -7.80 9.61 -9.01
N PRO A 224 -7.19 10.57 -9.74
CA PRO A 224 -5.75 10.82 -9.69
C PRO A 224 -5.27 11.49 -8.39
N GLN A 225 -6.14 12.24 -7.71
CA GLN A 225 -5.87 12.94 -6.45
C GLN A 225 -6.46 12.21 -5.23
N ARG A 226 -6.91 10.97 -5.38
CA ARG A 226 -7.53 10.22 -4.28
C ARG A 226 -6.53 10.05 -3.14
N PRO A 227 -7.02 9.99 -1.89
CA PRO A 227 -6.16 9.79 -0.73
C PRO A 227 -5.23 8.59 -0.90
N GLN A 228 -4.03 8.64 -0.33
CA GLN A 228 -3.04 7.56 -0.48
C GLN A 228 -3.62 6.19 -0.14
N VAL A 229 -4.35 6.06 0.97
CA VAL A 229 -4.97 4.79 1.38
C VAL A 229 -5.95 4.24 0.34
N CYS A 230 -6.62 5.12 -0.41
CA CYS A 230 -7.53 4.73 -1.49
C CYS A 230 -6.80 4.21 -2.74
N ARG A 231 -5.46 4.30 -2.80
CA ARG A 231 -4.63 3.77 -3.89
C ARG A 231 -4.13 2.34 -3.63
N ARG A 232 -4.21 1.88 -2.38
CA ARG A 232 -3.79 0.56 -1.89
C ARG A 232 -4.86 -0.57 -1.81
N PRO A 233 -6.18 -0.42 -2.12
CA PRO A 233 -7.18 -1.34 -1.57
C PRO A 233 -7.45 -2.66 -2.31
N GLN A 234 -6.67 -3.08 -3.31
CA GLN A 234 -7.05 -4.24 -4.13
C GLN A 234 -5.98 -5.33 -4.24
N ILE A 235 -4.76 -4.98 -4.62
CA ILE A 235 -3.59 -5.83 -4.43
C ILE A 235 -2.58 -5.06 -3.59
N PHE A 236 -2.04 -5.69 -2.56
CA PHE A 236 -1.12 -5.03 -1.64
C PHE A 236 -0.02 -5.96 -1.15
N ALA A 237 1.14 -5.35 -0.92
CA ALA A 237 2.31 -6.02 -0.40
C ALA A 237 2.08 -6.42 1.06
N TYR A 238 2.38 -7.67 1.36
CA TYR A 238 2.41 -8.20 2.72
C TYR A 238 3.68 -9.06 2.85
N VAL A 239 4.81 -8.40 2.59
CA VAL A 239 6.15 -8.97 2.71
C VAL A 239 6.55 -9.01 4.17
N VAL A 240 6.21 -7.96 4.93
CA VAL A 240 6.38 -7.89 6.37
C VAL A 240 5.10 -7.42 7.06
N GLU A 241 4.89 -7.88 8.29
CA GLU A 241 3.79 -7.48 9.16
C GLU A 241 4.34 -6.87 10.46
N ALA A 242 3.82 -5.72 10.88
CA ALA A 242 4.21 -5.13 12.17
C ALA A 242 3.68 -5.97 13.34
N VAL A 243 4.54 -6.28 14.31
CA VAL A 243 4.15 -6.92 15.56
C VAL A 243 3.67 -5.85 16.55
N ASP A 244 2.58 -6.12 17.29
CA ASP A 244 1.99 -5.15 18.21
C ASP A 244 3.01 -4.66 19.26
N ARG A 245 3.21 -3.33 19.30
CA ARG A 245 4.15 -2.63 20.19
C ARG A 245 3.93 -2.93 21.68
N ARG A 246 2.74 -3.39 22.08
CA ARG A 246 2.47 -3.82 23.48
C ARG A 246 3.30 -5.04 23.90
N GLN A 247 3.96 -5.71 22.95
CA GLN A 247 4.77 -6.90 23.18
C GLN A 247 6.27 -6.66 22.96
N THR A 248 6.69 -5.43 22.63
CA THR A 248 8.08 -5.11 22.29
C THR A 248 8.69 -4.15 23.30
N PRO A 249 10.02 -4.22 23.56
CA PRO A 249 10.70 -3.17 24.32
C PRO A 249 10.48 -1.79 23.72
N GLU A 250 10.45 -0.75 24.57
CA GLU A 250 10.43 0.65 24.10
C GLU A 250 11.62 0.86 23.12
N ASP A 251 11.34 1.53 22.00
CA ASP A 251 12.27 1.88 20.90
C ASP A 251 12.69 0.78 19.89
N THR A 252 12.10 -0.42 19.91
CA THR A 252 12.35 -1.44 18.85
C THR A 252 11.13 -1.62 17.96
N GLU A 253 11.29 -1.41 16.66
CA GLU A 253 10.27 -1.84 15.68
C GLU A 253 10.49 -3.31 15.34
N VAL A 254 9.49 -4.13 15.60
CA VAL A 254 9.52 -5.56 15.31
C VAL A 254 8.50 -5.86 14.22
N TYR A 255 8.97 -6.58 13.20
CA TYR A 255 8.16 -7.06 12.10
C TYR A 255 8.28 -8.58 12.00
N ARG A 256 7.31 -9.22 11.33
CA ARG A 256 7.34 -10.62 10.95
C ARG A 256 7.40 -10.76 9.44
N ALA A 257 8.26 -11.63 8.95
CA ALA A 257 8.35 -12.05 7.56
C ALA A 257 7.07 -12.78 7.13
N GLN A 258 6.54 -12.41 5.97
CA GLN A 258 5.30 -12.95 5.43
C GLN A 258 5.41 -13.37 3.96
N ASP A 259 6.24 -12.69 3.15
CA ASP A 259 6.49 -12.97 1.73
C ASP A 259 5.22 -13.18 0.87
N LYS A 260 4.16 -12.41 1.15
CA LYS A 260 2.86 -12.54 0.50
C LYS A 260 2.48 -11.33 -0.32
N LEU A 261 1.63 -11.58 -1.31
CA LEU A 261 0.85 -10.59 -2.03
C LEU A 261 -0.63 -10.84 -1.75
N LEU A 262 -1.28 -9.94 -1.02
CA LEU A 262 -2.69 -10.07 -0.71
C LEU A 262 -3.54 -9.43 -1.81
N ALA A 263 -4.56 -10.14 -2.26
CA ALA A 263 -5.45 -9.73 -3.33
C ALA A 263 -6.92 -9.82 -2.91
N VAL A 264 -7.65 -8.72 -3.03
CA VAL A 264 -9.06 -8.62 -2.65
C VAL A 264 -9.94 -9.26 -3.71
N TRP A 265 -10.37 -10.50 -3.45
CA TRP A 265 -11.15 -11.31 -4.38
C TRP A 265 -12.45 -10.64 -4.81
N ASP A 266 -13.07 -9.81 -3.97
CA ASP A 266 -14.31 -9.12 -4.30
C ASP A 266 -14.14 -8.01 -5.35
N CYS A 267 -12.90 -7.63 -5.70
CA CYS A 267 -12.63 -6.64 -6.73
C CYS A 267 -12.81 -7.22 -8.14
N PRO A 268 -13.57 -6.55 -9.05
CA PRO A 268 -13.83 -7.06 -10.40
C PRO A 268 -12.57 -7.38 -11.20
N TYR A 269 -11.57 -6.50 -11.21
CA TYR A 269 -10.35 -6.77 -11.98
C TYR A 269 -9.49 -7.86 -11.33
N VAL A 270 -9.53 -8.03 -10.01
CA VAL A 270 -8.77 -9.08 -9.33
C VAL A 270 -9.30 -10.45 -9.75
N LYS A 271 -10.63 -10.60 -9.86
CA LYS A 271 -11.24 -11.82 -10.42
C LYS A 271 -10.85 -12.03 -11.88
N LEU A 272 -10.88 -10.96 -12.67
CA LEU A 272 -10.58 -11.03 -14.11
C LEU A 272 -9.11 -11.36 -14.40
N LEU A 273 -8.18 -10.85 -13.59
CA LEU A 273 -6.74 -10.95 -13.78
C LEU A 273 -6.07 -11.88 -12.75
N GLN A 274 -6.81 -12.85 -12.22
CA GLN A 274 -6.33 -13.73 -11.16
C GLN A 274 -4.99 -14.40 -11.53
N ASP A 275 -4.89 -14.95 -12.73
CA ASP A 275 -3.72 -15.67 -13.20
C ASP A 275 -2.53 -14.72 -13.44
N GLU A 276 -2.78 -13.53 -14.00
CA GLU A 276 -1.72 -12.52 -14.16
C GLU A 276 -1.22 -11.99 -12.81
N ILE A 277 -2.10 -11.81 -11.82
CA ILE A 277 -1.72 -11.40 -10.46
C ILE A 277 -0.91 -12.51 -9.77
N ALA A 278 -1.30 -13.77 -9.94
CA ALA A 278 -0.53 -14.90 -9.41
C ALA A 278 0.85 -15.01 -10.08
N THR A 279 0.92 -14.81 -11.39
CA THR A 279 2.19 -14.78 -12.15
C THR A 279 3.08 -13.63 -11.70
N PHE A 280 2.51 -12.43 -11.51
CA PHE A 280 3.20 -11.27 -10.96
C PHE A 280 3.80 -11.58 -9.57
N ALA A 281 3.00 -12.13 -8.66
CA ALA A 281 3.47 -12.51 -7.33
C ALA A 281 4.61 -13.52 -7.39
N GLN A 282 4.46 -14.58 -8.18
CA GLN A 282 5.49 -15.60 -8.35
C GLN A 282 6.79 -15.02 -8.91
N ALA A 283 6.71 -14.18 -9.95
CA ALA A 283 7.89 -13.53 -10.52
C ALA A 283 8.54 -12.54 -9.52
N ALA A 284 7.74 -11.89 -8.67
CA ALA A 284 8.22 -11.09 -7.55
C ALA A 284 8.79 -11.95 -6.38
N GLY A 285 8.66 -13.28 -6.43
CA GLY A 285 9.04 -14.20 -5.35
C GLY A 285 8.15 -14.06 -4.11
N LEU A 286 6.84 -13.88 -4.31
CA LEU A 286 5.82 -13.75 -3.27
C LEU A 286 4.73 -14.81 -3.46
N GLU A 287 4.08 -15.20 -2.36
CA GLU A 287 2.90 -16.06 -2.38
C GLU A 287 1.61 -15.25 -2.60
N PRO A 288 0.83 -15.52 -3.67
CA PRO A 288 -0.45 -14.84 -3.88
C PRO A 288 -1.54 -15.40 -2.96
N VAL A 289 -2.22 -14.52 -2.24
CA VAL A 289 -3.33 -14.88 -1.35
C VAL A 289 -4.57 -14.08 -1.72
N PHE A 290 -5.57 -14.78 -2.27
CA PHE A 290 -6.85 -14.18 -2.64
C PHE A 290 -7.86 -14.33 -1.50
N ARG A 291 -8.37 -13.22 -0.98
CA ARG A 291 -9.37 -13.21 0.11
C ARG A 291 -10.50 -12.22 -0.17
N SER A 292 -11.72 -12.57 0.26
CA SER A 292 -12.81 -11.60 0.30
C SER A 292 -12.53 -10.52 1.36
N ASN A 293 -12.97 -9.29 1.08
CA ASN A 293 -12.67 -8.10 1.88
C ASN A 293 -13.54 -7.99 3.13
N LYS A 294 -14.77 -8.50 3.07
CA LYS A 294 -15.86 -8.12 3.99
C LYS A 294 -16.59 -9.29 4.66
N ASN A 295 -16.02 -10.51 4.64
CA ASN A 295 -16.56 -11.68 5.33
C ASN A 295 -15.63 -12.16 6.43
#